data_AF-A0A353W220-F1
#
_entry.id   AF-A0A353W220-F1
#
_cell.length_a   1.000
_cell.length_b   1.000
_cell.length_c   1.000
_cell.angle_alpha   90.00
_cell.angle_beta   90.00
_cell.angle_gamma   90.00
#
_symmetry.space_group_name_H-M   'P 1'
#
loop_
_entity.id
_entity.type
_entity.pdbx_description
1 polymer ?
#
loop_
_entity_poly.entity_id
_entity_poly.type
_entity_poly.pdbx_seq_one_letter_code
_entity_poly.pdbx_strand_id
1 'polypeptide(L)'
;MGYACHHSLDSISHPFIFFFSGFATHLHKKYEMILDVLNCKHQGYTDAVNFDSKKIIPASDIDIQMIQDFHTHIIERISGKTLPKNAVSICIGDYSKLLSLFPDPHGIKKRIAQIIEKVIRKPHAISKVFIQKNIEDIDDYLNLCHSQWLHPCDKDIVSYASYPDLFDSAIQDAAAKITGLFWVSDHSNFKQETSQIIKNLSFKTGEVFHYENNQNMIKMKYYSPKNF
;
A
#
# COMPACT_ATOMS: atom_id res chain seq x y z
N MET A 1 -7.67 8.47 10.15
CA MET A 1 -6.25 8.71 9.79
C MET A 1 -5.70 7.61 8.89
N GLY A 2 -5.60 6.34 9.33
CA GLY A 2 -4.99 5.27 8.53
C GLY A 2 -5.53 5.09 7.10
N TYR A 3 -6.86 5.14 6.90
CA TYR A 3 -7.46 5.07 5.55
C TYR A 3 -7.03 6.21 4.62
N ALA A 4 -6.88 7.43 5.15
CA ALA A 4 -6.46 8.59 4.34
C ALA A 4 -4.99 8.46 3.95
N CYS A 5 -4.12 8.04 4.88
CA CYS A 5 -2.72 7.77 4.57
C CYS A 5 -2.57 6.69 3.49
N HIS A 6 -3.26 5.56 3.68
CA HIS A 6 -3.21 4.44 2.73
C HIS A 6 -3.77 4.84 1.36
N HIS A 7 -4.92 5.53 1.31
CA HIS A 7 -5.47 6.02 0.05
C HIS A 7 -4.52 6.95 -0.69
N SER A 8 -3.87 7.89 0.03
CA SER A 8 -2.94 8.85 -0.58
C SER A 8 -1.73 8.16 -1.16
N LEU A 9 -1.10 7.25 -0.39
CA LEU A 9 0.07 6.49 -0.85
C LEU A 9 -0.28 5.63 -2.07
N ASP A 10 -1.35 4.84 -2.00
CA ASP A 10 -1.74 3.94 -3.07
C ASP A 10 -2.11 4.70 -4.34
N SER A 11 -2.97 5.72 -4.23
CA SER A 11 -3.46 6.46 -5.41
C SER A 11 -2.35 7.23 -6.13
N ILE A 12 -1.32 7.70 -5.40
CA ILE A 12 -0.21 8.46 -5.99
C ILE A 12 0.89 7.51 -6.51
N SER A 13 1.24 6.48 -5.75
CA SER A 13 2.38 5.61 -6.06
C SER A 13 2.05 4.43 -6.97
N HIS A 14 0.81 3.92 -6.98
CA HIS A 14 0.51 2.74 -7.79
C HIS A 14 0.70 2.94 -9.30
N PRO A 15 0.40 4.09 -9.91
CA PRO A 15 0.76 4.32 -11.31
C PRO A 15 2.24 4.03 -11.61
N PHE A 16 3.13 4.51 -10.77
CA PHE A 16 4.57 4.24 -10.85
C PHE A 16 4.88 2.75 -10.65
N ILE A 17 4.32 2.14 -9.60
CA ILE A 17 4.55 0.72 -9.28
C ILE A 17 4.07 -0.18 -10.41
N PHE A 18 2.87 0.03 -10.95
CA PHE A 18 2.33 -0.75 -12.06
C PHE A 18 3.10 -0.53 -13.35
N PHE A 19 3.57 0.68 -13.62
CA PHE A 19 4.39 0.94 -14.79
C PHE A 19 5.67 0.11 -14.76
N PHE A 20 6.39 0.07 -13.63
CA PHE A 20 7.68 -0.63 -13.52
C PHE A 20 7.62 -2.10 -13.06
N SER A 21 6.47 -2.60 -12.60
CA SER A 21 6.31 -4.02 -12.23
C SER A 21 5.40 -4.82 -13.17
N GLY A 22 4.62 -4.13 -14.01
CA GLY A 22 3.52 -4.72 -14.76
C GLY A 22 2.36 -5.15 -13.85
N PHE A 23 1.48 -6.01 -14.37
CA PHE A 23 0.19 -6.32 -13.72
C PHE A 23 0.16 -7.65 -12.95
N ALA A 24 1.25 -8.41 -12.97
CA ALA A 24 1.31 -9.70 -12.29
C ALA A 24 1.49 -9.49 -10.78
N THR A 25 0.57 -10.04 -9.97
CA THR A 25 0.52 -9.81 -8.51
C THR A 25 1.81 -10.13 -7.77
N HIS A 26 2.58 -11.12 -8.22
CA HIS A 26 3.84 -11.50 -7.56
C HIS A 26 4.98 -10.52 -7.89
N LEU A 27 4.99 -9.96 -9.10
CA LEU A 27 5.98 -8.96 -9.53
C LEU A 27 5.69 -7.62 -8.84
N HIS A 28 4.42 -7.22 -8.80
CA HIS A 28 3.96 -6.04 -8.08
C HIS A 28 4.40 -6.04 -6.61
N LYS A 29 4.07 -7.12 -5.88
CA LYS A 29 4.48 -7.28 -4.47
C LYS A 29 5.98 -7.29 -4.26
N LYS A 30 6.71 -7.88 -5.21
CA LYS A 30 8.17 -7.90 -5.17
C LYS A 30 8.73 -6.49 -5.35
N TYR A 31 8.16 -5.70 -6.24
CA TYR A 31 8.58 -4.33 -6.48
C TYR A 31 8.22 -3.41 -5.32
N GLU A 32 7.02 -3.52 -4.73
CA GLU A 32 6.65 -2.80 -3.49
C GLU A 32 7.67 -3.05 -2.37
N MET A 33 8.04 -4.32 -2.12
CA MET A 33 9.06 -4.66 -1.13
C MET A 33 10.43 -4.04 -1.45
N ILE A 34 10.84 -4.03 -2.72
CA ILE A 34 12.09 -3.38 -3.15
C ILE A 34 12.04 -1.88 -2.84
N LEU A 35 10.94 -1.22 -3.19
CA LEU A 35 10.72 0.20 -2.95
C LEU A 35 10.72 0.52 -1.45
N ASP A 36 10.05 -0.29 -0.62
CA ASP A 36 10.03 -0.11 0.83
C ASP A 36 11.45 -0.17 1.43
N VAL A 37 12.24 -1.16 1.04
CA VAL A 37 13.62 -1.33 1.54
C VAL A 37 14.53 -0.20 1.07
N LEU A 38 14.45 0.16 -0.21
CA LEU A 38 15.31 1.19 -0.80
C LEU A 38 14.92 2.60 -0.34
N ASN A 39 13.63 2.91 -0.27
CA ASN A 39 13.14 4.19 0.23
C ASN A 39 13.46 4.36 1.73
N CYS A 40 13.36 3.28 2.52
CA CYS A 40 13.79 3.27 3.91
C CYS A 40 15.28 3.65 4.03
N LYS A 41 16.15 3.07 3.19
CA LYS A 41 17.57 3.45 3.13
C LYS A 41 17.78 4.90 2.67
N HIS A 42 17.04 5.34 1.66
CA HIS A 42 17.10 6.71 1.13
C HIS A 42 16.75 7.75 2.21
N GLN A 43 15.77 7.46 3.05
CA GLN A 43 15.36 8.28 4.21
C GLN A 43 16.35 8.23 5.39
N GLY A 44 17.50 7.57 5.24
CA GLY A 44 18.57 7.51 6.24
C GLY A 44 18.42 6.39 7.29
N TYR A 45 17.45 5.49 7.13
CA TYR A 45 17.32 4.33 8.01
C TYR A 45 18.25 3.19 7.58
N THR A 46 18.86 2.52 8.56
CA THR A 46 19.92 1.55 8.30
C THR A 46 19.39 0.14 8.01
N ASP A 47 18.14 -0.18 8.37
CA ASP A 47 17.64 -1.55 8.24
C ASP A 47 16.10 -1.66 8.24
N ALA A 48 15.52 -1.90 7.06
CA ALA A 48 14.10 -2.20 6.90
C ALA A 48 13.69 -3.56 7.51
N VAL A 49 14.63 -4.51 7.62
CA VAL A 49 14.36 -5.86 8.14
C VAL A 49 14.28 -5.87 9.67
N ASN A 50 15.00 -4.96 10.32
CA ASN A 50 14.97 -4.76 11.77
C ASN A 50 13.96 -3.70 12.21
N PHE A 51 13.03 -3.29 11.33
CA PHE A 51 11.98 -2.37 11.70
C PHE A 51 11.14 -2.95 12.84
N ASP A 52 11.08 -2.23 13.96
CA ASP A 52 10.32 -2.66 15.12
C ASP A 52 8.83 -2.44 14.89
N SER A 53 8.19 -3.45 14.30
CA SER A 53 6.74 -3.47 14.02
C SER A 53 5.89 -3.21 15.26
N LYS A 54 6.38 -3.46 16.48
CA LYS A 54 5.63 -3.15 17.71
C LYS A 54 5.43 -1.65 17.92
N LYS A 55 6.25 -0.80 17.29
CA LYS A 55 6.11 0.66 17.37
C LYS A 55 4.92 1.21 16.59
N ILE A 56 4.40 0.45 15.63
CA ILE A 56 3.31 0.88 14.75
C ILE A 56 1.98 0.16 15.01
N ILE A 57 2.00 -0.88 15.85
CA ILE A 57 0.80 -1.62 16.22
C ILE A 57 0.19 -0.93 17.45
N PRO A 58 -1.14 -0.69 17.48
CA PRO A 58 -1.81 -0.12 18.63
C PRO A 58 -1.49 -0.91 19.90
N ALA A 59 -1.05 -0.22 20.95
CA ALA A 59 -0.58 -0.84 22.18
C ALA A 59 -1.58 -0.74 23.34
N SER A 60 -2.57 0.17 23.26
CA SER A 60 -3.54 0.39 24.34
C SER A 60 -4.89 -0.28 24.06
N ASP A 61 -5.52 -0.79 25.11
CA ASP A 61 -6.88 -1.35 25.03
C ASP A 61 -7.90 -0.30 24.58
N ILE A 62 -7.66 0.97 24.88
CA ILE A 62 -8.50 2.10 24.46
C ILE A 62 -8.46 2.25 22.94
N ASP A 63 -7.27 2.25 22.32
CA ASP A 63 -7.13 2.34 20.86
C ASP A 63 -7.79 1.15 20.17
N ILE A 64 -7.59 -0.06 20.71
CA ILE A 64 -8.19 -1.29 20.20
C ILE A 64 -9.72 -1.20 20.25
N GLN A 65 -10.29 -0.74 21.37
CA GLN A 65 -11.73 -0.57 21.53
C GLN A 65 -12.28 0.49 20.57
N MET A 66 -11.61 1.63 20.41
CA MET A 66 -12.02 2.66 19.45
C MET A 66 -12.07 2.12 18.00
N ILE A 67 -11.05 1.35 17.61
CA ILE A 67 -11.00 0.71 16.28
C ILE A 67 -12.11 -0.35 16.15
N GLN A 68 -12.37 -1.13 17.20
CA GLN A 68 -13.46 -2.12 17.26
C GLN A 68 -14.83 -1.46 17.07
N ASP A 69 -15.12 -0.38 17.79
CA ASP A 69 -16.41 0.32 17.71
C ASP A 69 -16.62 0.94 16.33
N PHE A 70 -15.58 1.58 15.80
CA PHE A 70 -15.60 2.15 14.45
C PHE A 70 -15.90 1.09 13.37
N HIS A 71 -15.20 -0.05 13.38
CA HIS A 71 -15.43 -1.11 12.40
C HIS A 71 -16.77 -1.81 12.60
N THR A 72 -17.22 -1.98 13.85
CA THR A 72 -18.55 -2.54 14.15
C THR A 72 -19.63 -1.68 13.49
N HIS A 73 -19.57 -0.35 13.66
CA HIS A 73 -20.51 0.58 13.04
C HIS A 73 -20.49 0.51 11.51
N ILE A 74 -19.31 0.50 10.89
CA ILE A 74 -19.19 0.48 9.42
C ILE A 74 -19.71 -0.84 8.84
N ILE A 75 -19.31 -1.97 9.42
CA ILE A 75 -19.68 -3.29 8.89
C ILE A 75 -21.18 -3.51 9.04
N GLU A 76 -21.76 -3.12 10.17
CA GLU A 76 -23.20 -3.18 10.37
C GLU A 76 -23.94 -2.31 9.36
N ARG A 77 -23.48 -1.06 9.15
CA ARG A 77 -24.12 -0.12 8.23
C ARG A 77 -24.05 -0.55 6.77
N ILE A 78 -22.94 -1.14 6.33
CA ILE A 78 -22.74 -1.52 4.92
C ILE A 78 -23.31 -2.89 4.61
N SER A 79 -23.23 -3.84 5.55
CA SER A 79 -23.54 -5.25 5.28
C SER A 79 -24.66 -5.84 6.13
N GLY A 80 -25.17 -5.10 7.15
CA GLY A 80 -26.14 -5.60 8.11
C GLY A 80 -25.58 -6.65 9.08
N LYS A 81 -24.26 -6.88 9.08
CA LYS A 81 -23.60 -7.90 9.92
C LYS A 81 -22.94 -7.27 11.12
N THR A 82 -22.97 -7.98 12.24
CA THR A 82 -22.27 -7.56 13.47
C THR A 82 -20.85 -8.12 13.48
N LEU A 83 -19.87 -7.27 13.78
CA LEU A 83 -18.50 -7.68 14.00
C LEU A 83 -18.36 -8.32 15.40
N PRO A 84 -17.70 -9.48 15.56
CA PRO A 84 -17.41 -10.03 16.88
C PRO A 84 -16.64 -9.05 17.76
N LYS A 85 -16.97 -8.99 19.06
CA LYS A 85 -16.45 -7.99 20.01
C LYS A 85 -14.93 -7.95 20.17
N ASN A 86 -14.25 -9.07 19.91
CA ASN A 86 -12.81 -9.22 20.03
C ASN A 86 -12.11 -9.34 18.66
N ALA A 87 -12.82 -9.10 17.56
CA ALA A 87 -12.28 -9.29 16.21
C ALA A 87 -11.03 -8.43 15.97
N VAL A 88 -11.07 -7.14 16.34
CA VAL A 88 -9.92 -6.25 16.14
C VAL A 88 -8.71 -6.67 16.98
N SER A 89 -8.93 -7.05 18.24
CA SER A 89 -7.86 -7.55 19.11
C SER A 89 -7.20 -8.81 18.53
N ILE A 90 -8.00 -9.77 18.04
CA ILE A 90 -7.50 -10.97 17.36
C ILE A 90 -6.69 -10.59 16.11
N CYS A 91 -7.23 -9.72 15.25
CA CYS A 91 -6.56 -9.29 14.04
C CYS A 91 -5.22 -8.60 14.32
N ILE A 92 -5.16 -7.73 15.33
CA ILE A 92 -3.94 -7.06 15.76
C ILE A 92 -2.92 -8.09 16.27
N GLY A 93 -3.35 -9.04 17.09
CA GLY A 93 -2.48 -10.11 17.61
C GLY A 93 -1.92 -11.01 16.50
N ASP A 94 -2.75 -11.40 15.55
CA ASP A 94 -2.34 -12.22 14.40
C ASP A 94 -1.42 -11.45 13.46
N TYR A 95 -1.73 -10.18 13.20
CA TYR A 95 -0.89 -9.31 12.38
C TYR A 95 0.51 -9.09 13.02
N SER A 96 0.56 -8.86 14.34
CA SER A 96 1.82 -8.74 15.09
C SER A 96 2.69 -9.99 14.95
N LYS A 97 2.09 -11.18 15.11
CA LYS A 97 2.78 -12.45 14.90
C LYS A 97 3.28 -12.59 13.46
N LEU A 98 2.46 -12.28 12.46
CA LEU A 98 2.84 -12.36 11.05
C LEU A 98 4.01 -11.43 10.71
N LEU A 99 3.98 -10.17 11.17
CA LEU A 99 5.07 -9.22 10.96
C LEU A 99 6.39 -9.71 11.56
N SER A 100 6.36 -10.40 12.70
CA SER A 100 7.57 -11.00 13.28
C SER A 100 8.18 -12.12 12.42
N LEU A 101 7.40 -12.73 11.51
CA LEU A 101 7.84 -13.81 10.65
C LEU A 101 8.42 -13.34 9.32
N PHE A 102 8.03 -12.15 8.83
CA PHE A 102 8.44 -11.63 7.52
C PHE A 102 9.93 -11.31 7.35
N PRO A 103 10.65 -10.80 8.37
CA PRO A 103 12.09 -10.58 8.28
C PRO A 103 12.84 -11.85 7.85
N ASP A 104 13.57 -11.78 6.73
CA ASP A 104 14.43 -12.87 6.23
C ASP A 104 15.79 -12.33 5.78
N PRO A 105 16.64 -11.85 6.72
CA PRO A 105 17.90 -11.19 6.38
C PRO A 105 18.82 -12.01 5.47
N HIS A 106 18.80 -13.34 5.64
CA HIS A 106 19.68 -14.28 4.93
C HIS A 106 18.98 -15.02 3.78
N GLY A 107 17.68 -14.78 3.53
CA GLY A 107 16.93 -15.45 2.47
C GLY A 107 16.60 -16.94 2.73
N ILE A 108 16.78 -17.43 3.96
CA ILE A 108 16.60 -18.84 4.30
C ILE A 108 15.10 -19.20 4.28
N LYS A 109 14.25 -18.35 4.87
CA LYS A 109 12.80 -18.59 4.92
C LYS A 109 12.21 -18.61 3.51
N LYS A 110 12.65 -17.69 2.66
CA LYS A 110 12.28 -17.62 1.24
C LYS A 110 12.67 -18.88 0.48
N ARG A 111 13.90 -19.40 0.65
CA ARG A 111 14.34 -20.64 -0.02
C ARG A 111 13.50 -21.85 0.41
N ILE A 112 13.25 -22.00 1.71
CA ILE A 112 12.39 -23.09 2.22
C ILE A 112 10.97 -22.98 1.64
N ALA A 113 10.40 -21.77 1.64
CA ALA A 113 9.08 -21.55 1.06
C ALA A 113 9.04 -21.90 -0.43
N GLN A 114 10.05 -21.54 -1.22
CA GLN A 114 10.12 -21.90 -2.64
C GLN A 114 10.16 -23.41 -2.88
N ILE A 115 10.85 -24.17 -2.01
CA ILE A 115 10.85 -25.64 -2.07
C ILE A 115 9.44 -26.18 -1.84
N ILE A 116 8.75 -25.69 -0.79
CA ILE A 116 7.38 -26.10 -0.47
C ILE A 116 6.43 -25.75 -1.62
N GLU A 117 6.53 -24.53 -2.16
CA GLU A 117 5.74 -24.05 -3.31
C GLU A 117 5.89 -24.93 -4.55
N LYS A 118 7.10 -25.42 -4.81
CA LYS A 118 7.38 -26.34 -5.91
C LYS A 118 6.69 -27.69 -5.69
N VAL A 119 6.66 -28.20 -4.46
CA VAL A 119 5.96 -29.44 -4.10
C VAL A 119 4.45 -29.29 -4.29
N ILE A 120 3.87 -28.18 -3.83
CA ILE A 120 2.41 -27.94 -3.90
C ILE A 120 1.94 -27.30 -5.22
N ARG A 121 2.85 -27.06 -6.18
CA ARG A 121 2.61 -26.42 -7.48
C ARG A 121 1.92 -25.05 -7.38
N LYS A 122 2.27 -24.26 -6.36
CA LYS A 122 1.78 -22.89 -6.17
C LYS A 122 2.95 -21.93 -6.03
N PRO A 123 3.58 -21.52 -7.15
CA PRO A 123 4.73 -20.61 -7.10
C PRO A 123 4.35 -19.26 -6.48
N HIS A 124 5.22 -18.70 -5.65
CA HIS A 124 5.05 -17.38 -5.02
C HIS A 124 3.81 -17.24 -4.14
N ALA A 125 3.28 -18.35 -3.60
CA ALA A 125 2.18 -18.31 -2.65
C ALA A 125 2.60 -17.68 -1.31
N ILE A 126 3.81 -18.00 -0.85
CA ILE A 126 4.39 -17.67 0.45
C ILE A 126 5.68 -16.87 0.28
N SER A 127 6.58 -17.28 -0.63
CA SER A 127 7.94 -16.75 -0.77
C SER A 127 8.02 -15.24 -1.07
N LYS A 128 6.94 -14.64 -1.55
CA LYS A 128 6.84 -13.20 -1.86
C LYS A 128 6.69 -12.28 -0.64
N VAL A 129 6.40 -12.80 0.55
CA VAL A 129 6.16 -11.97 1.75
C VAL A 129 7.42 -11.70 2.58
N PHE A 130 8.53 -12.36 2.25
CA PHE A 130 9.77 -12.27 3.03
C PHE A 130 10.60 -11.07 2.62
N ILE A 131 10.94 -10.22 3.60
CA ILE A 131 11.72 -9.00 3.41
C ILE A 131 13.21 -9.32 3.49
N GLN A 132 13.95 -8.96 2.45
CA GLN A 132 15.39 -9.20 2.34
C GLN A 132 16.17 -7.93 2.73
N LYS A 133 17.27 -8.10 3.46
CA LYS A 133 18.07 -6.96 3.98
C LYS A 133 18.90 -6.27 2.90
N ASN A 134 19.54 -7.08 2.05
CA ASN A 134 20.50 -6.62 1.06
C ASN A 134 19.84 -6.52 -0.31
N ILE A 135 18.90 -5.59 -0.46
CA ILE A 135 18.43 -5.15 -1.78
C ILE A 135 19.35 -4.02 -2.24
N GLU A 136 20.02 -4.25 -3.37
CA GLU A 136 20.82 -3.27 -4.09
C GLU A 136 19.98 -2.67 -5.22
N ASP A 137 20.15 -1.37 -5.45
CA ASP A 137 19.44 -0.67 -6.52
C ASP A 137 20.19 -0.78 -7.85
N ILE A 138 20.06 -1.93 -8.52
CA ILE A 138 20.80 -2.25 -9.73
C ILE A 138 20.18 -1.71 -11.02
N ASP A 139 18.91 -1.29 -10.99
CA ASP A 139 18.14 -0.88 -12.17
C ASP A 139 17.35 0.42 -11.90
N ASP A 140 17.89 1.29 -11.03
CA ASP A 140 17.27 2.55 -10.63
C ASP A 140 15.78 2.39 -10.25
N TYR A 141 15.49 1.44 -9.36
CA TYR A 141 14.16 1.08 -8.92
C TYR A 141 13.41 2.25 -8.31
N LEU A 142 14.11 3.15 -7.62
CA LEU A 142 13.52 4.39 -7.08
C LEU A 142 13.35 5.48 -8.14
N ASN A 143 13.88 5.30 -9.35
CA ASN A 143 13.91 6.29 -10.43
C ASN A 143 14.59 7.61 -10.01
N LEU A 144 15.71 7.52 -9.30
CA LEU A 144 16.52 8.66 -8.84
C LEU A 144 17.20 9.40 -10.00
N CYS A 145 17.38 8.74 -11.15
CA CYS A 145 17.84 9.40 -12.37
C CYS A 145 16.71 10.20 -13.06
N HIS A 146 15.49 10.20 -12.51
CA HIS A 146 14.32 10.86 -13.08
C HIS A 146 14.08 10.48 -14.54
N SER A 147 14.20 9.18 -14.84
CA SER A 147 13.88 8.67 -16.18
C SER A 147 12.38 8.83 -16.45
N GLN A 148 12.06 9.06 -17.72
CA GLN A 148 10.68 9.21 -18.16
C GLN A 148 9.89 7.91 -17.95
N TRP A 149 8.67 8.03 -17.43
CA TRP A 149 7.68 6.96 -17.37
C TRP A 149 6.28 7.47 -17.71
N LEU A 150 5.39 6.54 -18.07
CA LEU A 150 4.03 6.86 -18.50
C LEU A 150 3.02 6.40 -17.46
N HIS A 151 1.90 7.11 -17.36
CA HIS A 151 0.78 6.64 -16.56
C HIS A 151 0.22 5.32 -17.15
N PRO A 152 -0.03 4.27 -16.35
CA PRO A 152 -0.45 2.98 -16.88
C PRO A 152 -1.77 2.99 -17.66
N CYS A 153 -2.63 3.98 -17.39
CA CYS A 153 -3.94 4.12 -18.03
C CYS A 153 -3.94 5.06 -19.23
N ASP A 154 -2.97 5.97 -19.32
CA ASP A 154 -2.92 7.00 -20.36
C ASP A 154 -1.46 7.30 -20.72
N LYS A 155 -1.11 7.08 -21.99
CA LYS A 155 0.24 7.29 -22.51
C LYS A 155 0.60 8.77 -22.67
N ASP A 156 -0.38 9.65 -22.67
CA ASP A 156 -0.17 11.10 -22.84
C ASP A 156 0.15 11.75 -21.49
N ILE A 157 -0.10 11.06 -20.38
CA ILE A 157 0.35 11.46 -19.04
C ILE A 157 1.77 10.94 -18.82
N VAL A 158 2.73 11.83 -18.95
CA VAL A 158 4.17 11.58 -18.77
C VAL A 158 4.63 12.10 -17.41
N SER A 159 5.48 11.33 -16.73
CA SER A 159 6.09 11.73 -15.46
C SER A 159 7.59 11.42 -15.44
N TYR A 160 8.31 12.18 -14.62
CA TYR A 160 9.73 12.01 -14.31
C TYR A 160 9.95 11.84 -12.80
N ALA A 161 8.86 11.74 -12.03
CA ALA A 161 8.93 11.62 -10.57
C ALA A 161 9.66 10.33 -10.17
N SER A 162 10.50 10.46 -9.14
CA SER A 162 11.08 9.35 -8.42
C SER A 162 10.08 8.82 -7.39
N TYR A 163 10.29 7.60 -6.88
CA TYR A 163 9.47 7.07 -5.80
C TYR A 163 9.51 7.95 -4.53
N PRO A 164 10.67 8.49 -4.10
CA PRO A 164 10.71 9.48 -3.02
C PRO A 164 9.82 10.71 -3.27
N ASP A 165 9.80 11.28 -4.49
CA ASP A 165 8.93 12.42 -4.80
C ASP A 165 7.45 12.07 -4.63
N LEU A 166 7.06 10.89 -5.12
CA LEU A 166 5.69 10.37 -5.00
C LEU A 166 5.32 10.10 -3.54
N PHE A 167 6.25 9.57 -2.76
CA PHE A 167 6.07 9.33 -1.34
C PHE A 167 5.88 10.64 -0.56
N ASP A 168 6.69 11.66 -0.83
CA ASP A 168 6.56 12.98 -0.20
C ASP A 168 5.25 13.67 -0.63
N SER A 169 4.86 13.56 -1.90
CA SER A 169 3.56 14.02 -2.38
C SER A 169 2.41 13.31 -1.67
N ALA A 170 2.53 12.01 -1.39
CA ALA A 170 1.53 11.25 -0.67
C ALA A 170 1.44 11.66 0.80
N ILE A 171 2.56 12.02 1.45
CA ILE A 171 2.55 12.58 2.82
C ILE A 171 1.78 13.90 2.83
N GLN A 172 2.04 14.80 1.89
CA GLN A 172 1.38 16.11 1.80
C GLN A 172 -0.13 15.95 1.56
N ASP A 173 -0.52 15.07 0.62
CA ASP A 173 -1.91 14.78 0.32
C ASP A 173 -2.63 14.12 1.50
N ALA A 174 -1.97 13.18 2.21
CA ALA A 174 -2.51 12.56 3.40
C ALA A 174 -2.74 13.59 4.53
N ALA A 175 -1.78 14.49 4.76
CA ALA A 175 -1.91 15.56 5.75
C ALA A 175 -3.09 16.47 5.42
N ALA A 176 -3.19 16.94 4.16
CA ALA A 176 -4.29 17.76 3.70
C ALA A 176 -5.65 17.06 3.85
N LYS A 177 -5.74 15.77 3.51
CA LYS A 177 -6.96 14.98 3.68
C LYS A 177 -7.33 14.81 5.15
N ILE A 178 -6.38 14.49 6.02
CA ILE A 178 -6.65 14.32 7.46
C ILE A 178 -7.16 15.63 8.06
N THR A 179 -6.47 16.73 7.79
CA THR A 179 -6.89 18.05 8.26
C THR A 179 -8.26 18.42 7.70
N GLY A 180 -8.47 18.29 6.39
CA GLY A 180 -9.75 18.58 5.76
C GLY A 180 -10.90 17.76 6.34
N LEU A 181 -10.74 16.44 6.49
CA LEU A 181 -11.76 15.56 7.06
C LEU A 181 -12.11 15.91 8.50
N PHE A 182 -11.12 16.33 9.29
CA PHE A 182 -11.34 16.80 10.65
C PHE A 182 -12.14 18.11 10.68
N TRP A 183 -11.81 19.06 9.79
CA TRP A 183 -12.52 20.33 9.71
C TRP A 183 -14.00 20.18 9.35
N VAL A 184 -14.32 19.27 8.44
CA VAL A 184 -15.67 19.14 7.89
C VAL A 184 -16.57 18.24 8.73
N SER A 185 -16.06 17.57 9.76
CA SER A 185 -16.77 16.48 10.47
C SER A 185 -18.11 16.89 11.06
N ASP A 186 -18.23 18.16 11.47
CA ASP A 186 -19.43 18.71 12.11
C ASP A 186 -20.24 19.63 11.17
N HIS A 187 -19.83 19.73 9.90
CA HIS A 187 -20.53 20.55 8.91
C HIS A 187 -21.79 19.86 8.39
N SER A 188 -22.85 20.65 8.15
CA SER A 188 -24.11 20.16 7.57
C SER A 188 -23.94 19.56 6.16
N ASN A 189 -22.95 20.04 5.39
CA ASN A 189 -22.61 19.56 4.04
C ASN A 189 -21.49 18.50 4.01
N PHE A 190 -21.21 17.84 5.15
CA PHE A 190 -20.13 16.87 5.34
C PHE A 190 -19.89 15.93 4.15
N LYS A 191 -20.96 15.35 3.57
CA LYS A 191 -20.84 14.38 2.46
C LYS A 191 -20.21 14.99 1.20
N GLN A 192 -20.64 16.20 0.81
CA GLN A 192 -20.17 16.85 -0.41
C GLN A 192 -18.71 17.29 -0.23
N GLU A 193 -18.40 17.91 0.90
CA GLU A 193 -17.04 18.37 1.22
C GLU A 193 -16.06 17.20 1.35
N THR A 194 -16.47 16.11 2.02
CA THR A 194 -15.70 14.86 2.08
C THR A 194 -15.39 14.30 0.69
N SER A 195 -16.37 14.32 -0.23
CA SER A 195 -16.15 13.84 -1.60
C SER A 195 -15.14 14.68 -2.36
N GLN A 196 -15.08 15.99 -2.10
CA GLN A 196 -14.08 16.89 -2.72
C GLN A 196 -12.67 16.66 -2.16
N ILE A 197 -12.58 16.25 -0.89
CA ILE A 197 -11.30 15.90 -0.24
C ILE A 197 -10.76 14.57 -0.75
N ILE A 198 -11.59 13.52 -0.82
CA ILE A 198 -11.16 12.17 -1.23
C ILE A 198 -11.10 12.01 -2.76
N LYS A 199 -11.86 12.81 -3.50
CA LYS A 199 -11.89 12.88 -4.99
C LYS A 199 -12.24 11.58 -5.71
N ASN A 200 -12.72 10.56 -5.00
CA ASN A 200 -13.07 9.24 -5.54
C ASN A 200 -11.99 8.61 -6.43
N LEU A 201 -10.72 8.85 -6.08
CA LEU A 201 -9.58 8.29 -6.80
C LEU A 201 -9.47 6.80 -6.53
N SER A 202 -9.23 6.04 -7.59
CA SER A 202 -8.92 4.62 -7.54
C SER A 202 -7.60 4.38 -6.81
N PHE A 203 -7.61 3.49 -5.83
CA PHE A 203 -6.39 3.02 -5.17
C PHE A 203 -5.37 2.52 -6.19
N LYS A 204 -5.80 1.85 -7.27
CA LYS A 204 -4.89 1.22 -8.22
C LYS A 204 -4.34 2.18 -9.26
N THR A 205 -5.16 3.10 -9.74
CA THR A 205 -4.84 3.89 -10.93
C THR A 205 -4.57 5.35 -10.60
N GLY A 206 -4.88 5.84 -9.39
CA GLY A 206 -4.82 7.28 -9.10
C GLY A 206 -5.85 8.13 -9.83
N GLU A 207 -6.63 7.52 -10.73
CA GLU A 207 -7.64 8.19 -11.55
C GLU A 207 -9.03 8.11 -10.93
N VAL A 208 -9.87 9.10 -11.22
CA VAL A 208 -11.29 9.08 -10.85
C VAL A 208 -11.98 7.94 -11.57
N PHE A 209 -12.72 7.11 -10.85
CA PHE A 209 -13.47 6.03 -11.49
C PHE A 209 -14.44 6.55 -12.56
N HIS A 210 -14.35 6.02 -13.77
CA HIS A 210 -15.32 6.26 -14.84
C HIS A 210 -16.12 4.98 -15.09
N TYR A 211 -17.33 4.93 -14.52
CA TYR A 211 -18.22 3.78 -14.68
C TYR A 211 -19.16 3.97 -15.87
N GLU A 212 -19.13 3.01 -16.80
CA GLU A 212 -20.19 2.83 -17.79
C GLU A 212 -20.79 1.42 -17.60
N ASN A 213 -22.11 1.31 -17.51
CA ASN A 213 -22.81 0.03 -17.31
C ASN A 213 -22.26 -0.81 -16.12
N ASN A 214 -21.97 -0.16 -14.99
CA ASN A 214 -21.34 -0.75 -13.80
C ASN A 214 -19.94 -1.37 -14.01
N GLN A 215 -19.25 -1.01 -15.11
CA GLN A 215 -17.87 -1.40 -15.35
C GLN A 215 -16.97 -0.17 -15.34
N ASN A 216 -15.87 -0.24 -14.59
CA ASN A 216 -14.83 0.78 -14.67
C ASN A 216 -14.15 0.67 -16.04
N MET A 217 -14.21 1.74 -16.84
CA MET A 217 -13.67 1.77 -18.19
C MET A 217 -12.15 1.98 -18.21
N ILE A 218 -11.59 2.41 -17.08
CA ILE A 218 -10.15 2.64 -16.93
C ILE A 218 -9.42 1.30 -16.89
N LYS A 219 -8.60 1.06 -17.92
CA LYS A 219 -7.76 -0.14 -18.03
C LYS A 219 -6.30 0.28 -18.08
N MET A 220 -5.47 -0.39 -17.27
CA MET A 220 -4.03 -0.27 -17.39
C MET A 220 -3.54 -1.04 -18.61
N LYS A 221 -2.74 -0.39 -19.44
CA LYS A 221 -2.22 -0.93 -20.72
C LYS A 221 -0.73 -0.67 -20.89
N TYR A 222 -0.22 0.41 -20.28
CA TYR A 222 1.15 0.85 -20.48
C TYR A 222 2.01 0.46 -19.27
N TYR A 223 3.12 -0.21 -19.53
CA TYR A 223 4.07 -0.63 -18.51
C TYR A 223 5.41 -0.97 -19.19
N SER A 224 6.50 -0.80 -18.45
CA SER A 224 7.86 -1.15 -18.84
C SER A 224 8.56 -1.77 -17.62
N PRO A 225 8.46 -3.09 -17.42
CA PRO A 225 8.96 -3.73 -16.21
C PRO A 225 10.47 -3.55 -16.05
N LYS A 226 10.90 -3.23 -14.84
CA LYS A 226 12.31 -3.32 -14.44
C LYS A 226 12.73 -4.78 -14.28
N ASN A 227 14.04 -5.03 -14.32
CA ASN A 227 14.58 -6.36 -14.14
C ASN A 227 14.79 -6.66 -12.66
N PHE A 228 14.06 -7.62 -12.10
CA PHE A 228 14.21 -7.99 -10.68
C PHE A 228 14.18 -9.50 -10.43
#